data_AF-A0A929JWI7-F1
#
_entry.id   AF-A0A929JWI7-F1
#
_cell.length_a   1.000
_cell.length_b   1.000
_cell.length_c   1.000
_cell.angle_alpha   90.00
_cell.angle_beta   90.00
_cell.angle_gamma   90.00
#
_symmetry.space_group_name_H-M   'P 1'
#
loop_
_entity.id
_entity.type
_entity.pdbx_description
1 polymer ?
#
loop_
_entity_poly.entity_id
_entity_poly.type
_entity_poly.pdbx_seq_one_letter_code
_entity_poly.pdbx_strand_id
1 'polypeptide(L)' 'MADIHDDKSGMHLLRHDVNNQLSNINLCLEQLKHEVVDQTEDYRFYLEAIAISCKKIQEILATKE' A
#
# COMPACT_ATOMS: atom_id res chain seq x y z
N MET A 1 -28.19 -23.19 -10.95
CA MET A 1 -27.12 -22.68 -11.83
C MET A 1 -25.91 -22.50 -10.93
N ALA A 2 -24.92 -23.38 -11.04
CA ALA A 2 -23.76 -23.33 -10.16
C ALA A 2 -22.96 -22.05 -10.47
N ASP A 3 -22.70 -21.30 -9.42
CA ASP A 3 -21.89 -20.09 -9.36
C ASP A 3 -20.46 -20.42 -9.80
N ILE A 4 -20.13 -20.10 -11.06
CA ILE A 4 -18.74 -20.13 -11.53
C ILE A 4 -18.13 -18.83 -11.03
N HIS A 5 -17.63 -18.84 -9.80
CA HIS A 5 -16.77 -17.77 -9.30
C HIS A 5 -15.56 -17.65 -10.24
N ASP A 6 -15.57 -16.59 -11.05
CA ASP A 6 -14.44 -16.19 -11.87
C ASP A 6 -13.33 -15.71 -10.93
N ASP A 7 -12.36 -16.58 -10.65
CA ASP A 7 -11.19 -16.35 -9.80
C ASP A 7 -10.45 -15.03 -10.15
N LYS A 8 -10.50 -14.63 -11.43
CA LYS A 8 -9.97 -13.36 -11.93
C LYS A 8 -10.68 -12.12 -11.35
N SER A 9 -11.97 -12.23 -11.07
CA SER A 9 -12.76 -11.16 -10.44
C SER A 9 -12.37 -10.99 -8.97
N GLY A 10 -12.15 -12.10 -8.26
CA GLY A 10 -11.69 -12.08 -6.86
C GLY A 10 -10.30 -11.46 -6.71
N MET A 11 -9.35 -11.84 -7.56
CA MET A 11 -7.99 -11.26 -7.55
C MET A 11 -8.01 -9.77 -7.90
N HIS A 12 -8.87 -9.34 -8.84
CA HIS A 12 -9.03 -7.93 -9.17
C HIS A 12 -9.57 -7.11 -8.00
N LEU A 13 -10.59 -7.63 -7.30
CA LEU A 13 -11.16 -6.99 -6.11
C LEU A 13 -10.12 -6.90 -4.98
N LEU A 14 -9.38 -7.98 -4.71
CA LEU A 14 -8.31 -7.98 -3.72
C LEU A 14 -7.23 -6.93 -4.06
N ARG A 15 -6.78 -6.88 -5.32
CA ARG A 15 -5.80 -5.88 -5.78
C ARG A 15 -6.33 -4.46 -5.57
N HIS A 16 -7.58 -4.20 -5.91
CA HIS A 16 -8.22 -2.90 -5.71
C HIS A 16 -8.21 -2.50 -4.23
N ASP A 17 -8.67 -3.40 -3.35
CA ASP A 17 -8.81 -3.11 -1.93
C ASP A 17 -7.46 -2.89 -1.26
N VAL A 18 -6.44 -3.69 -1.61
CA VAL A 18 -5.09 -3.48 -1.11
C VAL A 18 -4.50 -2.17 -1.63
N ASN A 19 -4.67 -1.83 -2.91
CA ASN A 19 -4.21 -0.56 -3.46
C ASN A 19 -4.86 0.65 -2.75
N ASN A 20 -6.14 0.53 -2.38
CA ASN A 20 -6.83 1.56 -1.61
C ASN A 20 -6.19 1.75 -0.22
N GLN A 21 -5.91 0.65 0.50
CA GLN A 21 -5.21 0.73 1.79
C GLN A 21 -3.80 1.31 1.67
N LEU A 22 -3.04 0.92 0.66
CA LEU A 22 -1.69 1.46 0.41
C LEU A 22 -1.74 2.96 0.09
N SER A 23 -2.79 3.42 -0.61
CA SER A 23 -3.00 4.85 -0.86
C SER A 23 -3.26 5.62 0.43
N ASN A 24 -4.10 5.07 1.32
CA ASN A 24 -4.36 5.68 2.63
C ASN A 24 -3.09 5.71 3.51
N ILE A 25 -2.30 4.64 3.54
CA ILE A 25 -1.03 4.61 4.30
C ILE A 25 -0.07 5.67 3.77
N ASN A 26 0.13 5.75 2.45
CA ASN A 26 1.01 6.76 1.85
C ASN A 26 0.54 8.19 2.17
N LEU A 27 -0.77 8.44 2.15
CA LEU A 27 -1.33 9.74 2.56
C LEU A 27 -0.99 10.05 4.03
N CYS A 28 -1.20 9.10 4.94
CA CYS A 28 -0.86 9.27 6.36
C CYS A 28 0.64 9.53 6.55
N LEU A 29 1.51 8.79 5.86
CA LEU A 29 2.97 9.02 5.93
C LEU A 29 3.33 10.43 5.46
N GLU A 30 2.68 10.93 4.40
CA GLU A 30 2.93 12.28 3.91
C GLU A 30 2.47 13.35 4.90
N GLN A 31 1.30 13.19 5.52
CA GLN A 31 0.85 14.12 6.56
C GLN A 31 1.75 14.08 7.79
N LEU A 32 2.19 12.89 8.21
CA LEU A 32 3.04 12.71 9.39
C LEU A 32 4.37 13.45 9.24
N LYS A 33 4.95 13.50 8.02
CA LYS A 33 6.15 14.32 7.72
C LYS A 33 5.98 15.79 8.06
N HIS A 34 4.76 16.31 8.12
CA HIS A 34 4.49 17.71 8.45
C HIS A 34 4.07 17.93 9.90
N GLU A 35 3.57 16.89 10.59
CA GLU A 35 3.11 16.99 11.98
C GLU A 35 4.25 16.91 13.01
N VAL A 36 5.35 16.23 12.68
CA VAL A 36 6.48 16.05 13.59
C VAL A 36 7.51 17.16 13.40
N VAL A 37 7.64 18.01 14.43
CA VAL A 37 8.52 19.19 14.45
C VAL A 37 10.01 18.79 14.47
N ASP A 38 10.38 17.78 15.25
CA ASP A 38 11.76 17.28 15.34
C ASP A 38 11.89 15.90 14.68
N GLN A 39 12.27 15.91 13.41
CA GLN A 39 12.41 14.69 12.61
C GLN A 39 13.78 14.06 12.86
N THR A 40 13.84 13.20 13.86
CA THR A 40 15.04 12.40 14.15
C THR A 40 15.43 11.54 12.94
N GLU A 41 16.66 11.03 12.93
CA GLU A 41 17.11 10.09 11.89
C GLU A 41 16.24 8.84 11.86
N ASP A 42 15.99 8.24 13.03
CA ASP A 42 15.11 7.07 13.17
C ASP A 42 13.69 7.33 12.65
N TYR A 43 13.14 8.52 12.95
CA TYR A 43 11.82 8.90 12.46
C TYR A 43 11.76 8.91 10.93
N ARG A 44 12.73 9.55 10.28
CA ARG A 44 12.83 9.61 8.81
C ARG A 44 13.06 8.22 8.22
N PHE A 45 13.91 7.42 8.84
CA PHE A 45 14.16 6.04 8.45
C PHE A 45 12.88 5.21 8.47
N TYR A 46 12.07 5.28 9.53
CA TYR A 46 10.83 4.52 9.62
C TYR A 46 9.81 4.95 8.56
N LEU A 47 9.65 6.26 8.33
CA LEU A 47 8.76 6.76 7.28
C LEU A 47 9.17 6.22 5.90
N GLU A 48 10.46 6.31 5.58
CA GLU A 48 11.00 5.84 4.31
C GLU A 48 10.87 4.31 4.18
N ALA A 49 11.18 3.56 5.23
CA ALA A 49 11.07 2.10 5.24
C ALA A 49 9.62 1.63 5.00
N ILE A 50 8.63 2.30 5.60
CA ILE A 50 7.21 1.99 5.38
C ILE A 50 6.81 2.34 3.94
N ALA A 51 7.21 3.52 3.43
CA ALA A 51 6.91 3.93 2.06
C ALA A 51 7.51 2.97 1.01
N ILE A 52 8.77 2.54 1.20
CA ILE A 52 9.43 1.55 0.35
C ILE A 52 8.67 0.22 0.38
N SER A 53 8.23 -0.21 1.56
CA SER A 53 7.45 -1.44 1.72
C SER A 53 6.11 -1.35 0.97
N CYS A 54 5.41 -0.21 1.08
CA CYS A 54 4.17 0.02 0.34
C CYS A 54 4.38 -0.07 -1.18
N LYS A 55 5.45 0.55 -1.70
CA LYS A 55 5.80 0.48 -3.12
C LYS A 55 6.09 -0.96 -3.58
N LYS A 56 6.85 -1.72 -2.79
CA LYS A 56 7.12 -3.14 -3.10
C LYS A 56 5.85 -3.98 -3.16
N ILE A 57 4.90 -3.74 -2.25
CA ILE A 57 3.60 -4.44 -2.28
C ILE A 57 2.84 -4.09 -3.56
N GLN A 58 2.81 -2.80 -3.96
CA GLN A 58 2.19 -2.39 -5.23
C GLN A 58 2.85 -3.07 -6.44
N GLU A 59 4.19 -3.18 -6.46
CA GLU A 59 4.93 -3.86 -7.53
C GLU A 59 4.60 -5.36 -7.60
N ILE A 60 4.55 -6.05 -6.47
CA ILE A 60 4.14 -7.46 -6.38
C ILE A 60 2.72 -7.63 -6.92
N LEU A 61 1.79 -6.77 -6.50
CA LEU A 61 0.39 -6.83 -6.96
C LEU A 61 0.25 -6.48 -8.45
N ALA A 62 1.12 -5.64 -8.99
CA ALA A 62 1.11 -5.24 -10.40
C ALA A 62 1.77 -6.28 -11.33
N THR A 63 2.59 -7.18 -10.77
CA THR A 63 3.21 -8.27 -11.53
C THR A 63 2.10 -9.17 -12.07
N LYS A 64 1.95 -9.20 -13.39
CA LYS A 64 1.04 -10.13 -14.08
C LYS A 64 1.67 -11.51 -14.10
N GLU A 65 0.86 -12.53 -13.81
CA GLU A 65 1.10 -13.89 -14.32
C GLU A 65 1.02 -13.91 -15.86
#